data_AF-A0A7Y4T2V7-F1
#
_entry.id   AF-A0A7Y4T2V7-F1
#
_cell.length_a   1.000
_cell.length_b   1.000
_cell.length_c   1.000
_cell.angle_alpha   90.00
_cell.angle_beta   90.00
_cell.angle_gamma   90.00
#
_symmetry.space_group_name_H-M   'P 1'
#
loop_
_entity.id
_entity.type
_entity.pdbx_description
1 polymer ?
#
loop_
_entity_poly.entity_id
_entity_poly.type
_entity_poly.pdbx_seq_one_letter_code
_entity_poly.pdbx_strand_id
1 'polypeptide(L)'
;TAAREAAGEAEDALARLCGLERGPAGEEAAPLTIDCFDVSNLQGTHVVASRVRFRGGHPDRTGYRRFRIRDVRGQDDFRSMNEVVGRSLRRGLDEGELPDLVVIDGGAAQLGSALEARDDAGAWDVRIVALAKARAERRLRGQHKAASEERLILAPDAEPIVLERHSALRHLLERLRDEAHRFALAYHRKERGKLRSRLDSIAGVGPVKRKALLARFGSVQGICQASEEELAGVAGISPALARAILASLRQDAG
;
A
#
# COMPACT_ATOMS: atom_id res chain seq x y z
N THR A 1 -0.37 -27.09 -22.03
CA THR A 1 0.97 -26.70 -22.51
C THR A 1 1.82 -26.43 -21.28
N ALA A 2 3.13 -26.67 -21.35
CA ALA A 2 4.04 -26.63 -20.21
C ALA A 2 3.93 -25.36 -19.32
N ALA A 3 3.62 -24.19 -19.91
CA ALA A 3 3.42 -22.95 -19.15
C ALA A 3 2.20 -23.00 -18.20
N ARG A 4 1.13 -23.70 -18.59
CA ARG A 4 -0.07 -23.88 -17.76
C ARG A 4 0.16 -24.87 -16.63
N GLU A 5 1.00 -25.88 -16.85
CA GLU A 5 1.41 -26.86 -15.83
C GLU A 5 2.31 -26.18 -14.78
N ALA A 6 3.33 -25.44 -15.22
CA ALA A 6 4.21 -24.68 -14.32
C ALA A 6 3.45 -23.63 -13.48
N ALA A 7 2.42 -22.99 -14.06
CA ALA A 7 1.57 -22.06 -13.34
C ALA A 7 0.74 -22.75 -12.23
N GLY A 8 0.23 -23.96 -12.50
CA GLY A 8 -0.49 -24.76 -11.51
C GLY A 8 0.44 -25.20 -10.37
N GLU A 9 1.62 -25.74 -10.69
CA GLU A 9 2.61 -26.15 -9.69
C GLU A 9 3.02 -25.00 -8.74
N ALA A 10 3.12 -23.79 -9.28
CA ALA A 10 3.42 -22.58 -8.54
C ALA A 10 2.26 -22.12 -7.63
N GLU A 11 1.01 -22.17 -8.12
CA GLU A 11 -0.17 -21.89 -7.29
C GLU A 11 -0.25 -22.88 -6.13
N ASP A 12 -0.07 -24.18 -6.41
CA ASP A 12 -0.09 -25.24 -5.40
C ASP A 12 1.07 -25.10 -4.40
N ALA A 13 2.27 -24.74 -4.87
CA ALA A 13 3.41 -24.49 -4.00
C ALA A 13 3.15 -23.33 -3.04
N LEU A 14 2.50 -22.26 -3.50
CA LEU A 14 2.11 -21.14 -2.65
C LEU A 14 0.93 -21.50 -1.74
N ALA A 15 0.02 -22.39 -2.16
CA ALA A 15 -1.06 -22.89 -1.31
C ALA A 15 -0.53 -23.77 -0.18
N ARG A 16 0.43 -24.66 -0.49
CA ARG A 16 1.19 -25.44 0.51
C ARG A 16 2.00 -24.55 1.42
N LEU A 17 2.64 -23.51 0.86
CA LEU A 17 3.24 -22.46 1.65
C LEU A 17 2.12 -21.90 2.50
N CYS A 18 1.09 -21.19 2.09
CA CYS A 18 0.05 -20.65 2.99
C CYS A 18 -0.74 -21.62 3.93
N GLY A 19 -0.45 -22.92 4.00
CA GLY A 19 -1.12 -23.88 4.88
C GLY A 19 -2.52 -24.25 4.41
N LEU A 20 -2.81 -23.99 3.14
CA LEU A 20 -4.12 -24.21 2.53
C LEU A 20 -4.28 -25.62 1.98
N GLU A 21 -3.17 -26.36 1.88
CA GLU A 21 -3.13 -27.76 1.47
C GLU A 21 -2.39 -28.60 2.51
N ARG A 22 -2.84 -29.84 2.72
CA ARG A 22 -2.14 -30.79 3.58
C ARG A 22 -0.99 -31.42 2.81
N GLY A 23 0.23 -31.29 3.31
CA GLY A 23 1.39 -31.99 2.77
C GLY A 23 1.22 -33.52 2.88
N PRO A 24 1.94 -34.31 2.06
CA PRO A 24 1.80 -35.77 1.98
C PRO A 24 2.12 -36.53 3.28
N ALA A 25 2.72 -35.88 4.29
CA ALA A 25 3.12 -36.50 5.56
C ALA A 25 2.38 -35.96 6.81
N GLY A 26 1.46 -35.00 6.68
CA GLY A 26 0.77 -34.42 7.85
C GLY A 26 1.67 -33.69 8.86
N GLU A 27 2.95 -33.46 8.56
CA GLU A 27 3.84 -32.64 9.38
C GLU A 27 3.55 -31.15 9.18
N GLU A 28 3.19 -30.50 10.28
CA GLU A 28 2.98 -29.07 10.40
C GLU A 28 4.26 -28.32 10.07
N ALA A 29 4.26 -27.59 8.96
CA ALA A 29 4.92 -26.28 8.90
C ALA A 29 4.22 -25.45 7.83
N ALA A 30 2.92 -25.25 8.00
CA ALA A 30 2.32 -24.08 7.40
C ALA A 30 3.09 -22.85 7.93
N PRO A 31 3.72 -22.03 7.07
CA PRO A 31 4.30 -20.75 7.39
C PRO A 31 3.28 -19.99 8.20
N LEU A 32 3.74 -19.73 9.40
CA LEU A 32 2.90 -19.15 10.40
C LEU A 32 2.64 -17.70 10.06
N THR A 33 3.47 -17.02 9.25
CA THR A 33 3.49 -15.56 9.17
C THR A 33 3.58 -15.03 7.74
N ILE A 34 2.58 -14.25 7.34
CA ILE A 34 2.52 -13.58 6.03
C ILE A 34 2.44 -12.07 6.26
N ASP A 35 3.35 -11.30 5.68
CA ASP A 35 3.28 -9.84 5.67
C ASP A 35 2.78 -9.36 4.31
N CYS A 36 1.90 -8.36 4.28
CA CYS A 36 1.47 -7.71 3.06
C CYS A 36 1.73 -6.21 3.10
N PHE A 37 2.34 -5.72 2.03
CA PHE A 37 2.68 -4.31 1.86
C PHE A 37 1.80 -3.66 0.80
N ASP A 38 1.18 -2.54 1.20
CA ASP A 38 0.52 -1.59 0.30
C ASP A 38 1.29 -0.26 0.38
N VAL A 39 1.72 0.25 -0.78
CA VAL A 39 2.27 1.61 -0.91
C VAL A 39 1.21 2.45 -1.59
N SER A 40 0.59 3.34 -0.81
CA SER A 40 -0.42 4.24 -1.34
C SER A 40 0.05 5.69 -1.27
N ASN A 41 0.02 6.34 -2.42
CA ASN A 41 0.33 7.76 -2.54
C ASN A 41 -0.84 8.60 -2.03
N LEU A 42 -0.61 9.32 -0.93
CA LEU A 42 -1.36 10.54 -0.67
C LEU A 42 -0.83 11.59 -1.63
N GLN A 43 -1.67 12.06 -2.55
CA GLN A 43 -1.31 13.06 -3.54
C GLN A 43 -0.43 14.16 -2.92
N GLY A 44 0.83 14.19 -3.36
CA GLY A 44 1.73 15.35 -3.39
C GLY A 44 2.65 15.64 -2.20
N THR A 45 2.56 14.98 -1.04
CA THR A 45 3.43 15.39 0.11
C THR A 45 3.93 14.29 1.04
N HIS A 46 3.22 13.17 1.22
CA HIS A 46 3.67 12.10 2.11
C HIS A 46 3.33 10.73 1.53
N VAL A 47 4.33 9.98 1.09
CA VAL A 47 4.13 8.56 0.76
C VAL A 47 4.03 7.79 2.05
N VAL A 48 2.95 7.02 2.19
CA VAL A 48 2.72 6.16 3.35
C VAL A 48 2.57 4.76 2.85
N ALA A 49 3.43 3.89 3.36
CA ALA A 49 3.27 2.47 3.18
C ALA A 49 2.67 1.86 4.43
N SER A 50 1.94 0.78 4.23
CA SER A 50 1.36 0.00 5.30
C SER A 50 1.75 -1.45 5.17
N ARG A 51 2.09 -2.06 6.31
CA ARG A 51 2.31 -3.50 6.44
C ARG A 51 1.24 -4.06 7.36
N VAL A 52 0.51 -5.05 6.88
CA VAL A 52 -0.35 -5.90 7.71
C VAL A 52 0.28 -7.28 7.83
N ARG A 53 0.08 -7.92 8.97
CA ARG A 53 0.59 -9.27 9.25
C ARG A 53 -0.57 -10.21 9.42
N PHE A 54 -0.49 -11.39 8.81
CA PHE A 54 -1.37 -12.50 9.08
C PHE A 54 -0.55 -13.58 9.79
N ARG A 55 -1.14 -14.21 10.80
CA ARG A 55 -0.62 -15.44 11.38
C ARG A 55 -1.63 -16.58 11.30
N GLY A 56 -1.20 -17.74 10.80
CA GLY A 56 -2.08 -18.90 10.59
C GLY A 56 -3.34 -18.57 9.78
N GLY A 57 -3.24 -17.71 8.76
CA GLY A 57 -4.38 -17.29 7.94
C GLY A 57 -5.31 -16.23 8.57
N HIS A 58 -4.97 -15.70 9.75
CA HIS A 58 -5.76 -14.70 10.46
C HIS A 58 -5.00 -13.38 10.65
N PRO A 59 -5.69 -12.22 10.62
CA PRO A 59 -5.08 -10.93 10.91
C PRO A 59 -4.40 -10.88 12.30
N ASP A 60 -3.09 -10.64 12.33
CA ASP A 60 -2.33 -10.34 13.55
C ASP A 60 -2.06 -8.84 13.63
N ARG A 61 -2.96 -8.13 14.33
CA ARG A 61 -2.88 -6.67 14.46
C ARG A 61 -1.66 -6.19 15.23
N THR A 62 -1.03 -7.03 16.05
CA THR A 62 0.18 -6.67 16.81
C THR A 62 1.37 -6.47 15.88
N GLY A 63 1.37 -7.16 14.73
CA GLY A 63 2.36 -7.04 13.67
C GLY A 63 2.15 -5.87 12.70
N TYR A 64 1.08 -5.08 12.84
CA TYR A 64 0.76 -4.03 11.86
C TYR A 64 1.70 -2.85 12.00
N ARG A 65 2.19 -2.32 10.87
CA ARG A 65 3.11 -1.18 10.86
C ARG A 65 2.73 -0.19 9.77
N ARG A 66 3.02 1.08 10.02
CA ARG A 66 2.91 2.15 9.02
C ARG A 66 4.27 2.80 8.88
N PHE A 67 4.63 3.11 7.66
CA PHE A 67 5.91 3.69 7.32
C PHE A 67 5.65 5.03 6.68
N ARG A 68 6.17 6.09 7.29
CA ARG A 68 6.24 7.42 6.67
C ARG A 68 7.55 7.46 5.88
N ILE A 69 7.45 7.71 4.59
CA ILE A 69 8.59 7.85 3.67
C ILE A 69 8.82 9.36 3.48
N ARG A 70 10.00 9.84 3.88
CA ARG A 70 10.31 11.28 3.94
C ARG A 70 11.10 11.79 2.73
N ASP A 71 11.76 10.91 1.99
CA ASP A 71 12.85 11.30 1.05
C ASP A 71 12.60 10.99 -0.43
N VAL A 72 11.34 10.77 -0.81
CA VAL A 72 10.97 10.53 -2.21
C VAL A 72 10.41 11.82 -2.81
N ARG A 73 11.24 12.54 -3.57
CA ARG A 73 10.80 13.66 -4.41
C ARG A 73 10.07 13.08 -5.62
N GLY A 74 8.75 13.24 -5.68
CA GLY A 74 7.90 12.73 -6.77
C GLY A 74 7.16 11.45 -6.41
N GLN A 75 6.44 10.86 -7.37
CA GLN A 75 5.78 9.56 -7.22
C GLN A 75 6.76 8.46 -7.63
N ASP A 76 7.71 8.12 -6.76
CA ASP A 76 8.57 6.94 -6.94
C ASP A 76 8.13 5.82 -5.98
N ASP A 77 7.10 5.10 -6.43
CA ASP A 77 6.50 3.98 -5.70
C ASP A 77 7.49 2.82 -5.54
N PHE A 78 8.48 2.72 -6.44
CA PHE A 78 9.50 1.68 -6.43
C PHE A 78 10.52 1.91 -5.32
N ARG A 79 11.06 3.13 -5.24
CA ARG A 79 11.96 3.51 -4.15
C ARG A 79 11.28 3.43 -2.78
N SER A 80 10.01 3.85 -2.74
CA SER A 80 9.16 3.73 -1.54
C SER A 80 9.00 2.27 -1.10
N MET A 81 8.75 1.36 -2.05
CA MET A 81 8.63 -0.07 -1.77
C MET A 81 9.95 -0.66 -1.25
N ASN A 82 11.07 -0.36 -1.93
CA ASN A 82 12.40 -0.84 -1.55
C ASN A 82 12.75 -0.41 -0.12
N GLU A 83 12.58 0.88 0.21
CA GLU A 83 12.88 1.38 1.56
C GLU A 83 12.06 0.66 2.64
N VAL A 84 10.75 0.51 2.40
CA VAL A 84 9.82 -0.02 3.42
C VAL A 84 10.03 -1.52 3.64
N VAL A 85 10.16 -2.28 2.56
CA VAL A 85 10.44 -3.72 2.64
C VAL A 85 11.79 -3.94 3.32
N GLY A 86 12.84 -3.23 2.88
CA GLY A 86 14.18 -3.35 3.48
C GLY A 86 14.21 -3.01 4.96
N ARG A 87 13.56 -1.92 5.39
CA ARG A 87 13.43 -1.56 6.81
C ARG A 87 12.67 -2.62 7.61
N SER A 88 11.61 -3.19 7.05
CA SER A 88 10.83 -4.23 7.71
C SER A 88 11.62 -5.52 7.88
N LEU A 89 12.36 -5.94 6.84
CA LEU A 89 13.13 -7.18 6.86
C LEU A 89 14.35 -7.10 7.76
N ARG A 90 15.11 -5.99 7.73
CA ARG A 90 16.23 -5.77 8.67
C ARG A 90 15.77 -5.84 10.12
N ARG A 91 14.67 -5.16 10.44
CA ARG A 91 14.07 -5.24 11.78
C ARG A 91 13.61 -6.66 12.12
N GLY A 92 13.02 -7.37 11.16
CA GLY A 92 12.62 -8.76 11.35
C GLY A 92 13.79 -9.71 11.58
N LEU A 93 14.94 -9.47 10.94
CA LEU A 93 16.19 -10.18 11.21
C LEU A 93 16.68 -9.90 12.64
N ASP A 94 16.72 -8.63 13.04
CA ASP A 94 17.17 -8.21 14.37
C ASP A 94 16.29 -8.76 15.49
N GLU A 95 14.97 -8.80 15.27
CA GLU A 95 13.97 -9.24 16.25
C GLU A 95 13.68 -10.75 16.18
N GLY A 96 14.20 -11.47 15.18
CA GLY A 96 13.86 -12.88 14.94
C GLY A 96 12.40 -13.09 14.51
N GLU A 97 11.79 -12.09 13.87
CA GLU A 97 10.38 -12.07 13.47
C GLU A 97 10.19 -11.90 11.94
N LEU A 98 11.05 -12.53 11.14
CA LEU A 98 10.88 -12.57 9.70
C LEU A 98 9.55 -13.27 9.31
N PRO A 99 8.82 -12.74 8.31
CA PRO A 99 7.70 -13.46 7.73
C PRO A 99 8.23 -14.59 6.83
N ASP A 100 7.44 -15.64 6.69
CA ASP A 100 7.75 -16.72 5.74
C ASP A 100 7.46 -16.30 4.29
N LEU A 101 6.48 -15.41 4.12
CA LEU A 101 6.03 -14.86 2.85
C LEU A 101 5.73 -13.37 2.98
N VAL A 102 6.22 -12.60 2.01
CA VAL A 102 5.82 -11.22 1.76
C VAL A 102 4.96 -11.16 0.51
N VAL A 103 3.81 -10.49 0.61
CA VAL A 103 2.92 -10.20 -0.53
C VAL A 103 2.92 -8.70 -0.79
N ILE A 104 3.32 -8.31 -2.00
CA ILE A 104 3.29 -6.93 -2.46
C ILE A 104 1.95 -6.69 -3.18
N ASP A 105 1.14 -5.74 -2.70
CA ASP A 105 -0.04 -5.27 -3.43
C ASP A 105 0.40 -4.34 -4.56
N GLY A 106 0.69 -4.93 -5.71
CA GLY A 106 1.53 -4.29 -6.69
C GLY A 106 1.80 -5.10 -7.95
N GLY A 107 2.45 -4.44 -8.92
CA GLY A 107 2.88 -5.07 -10.16
C GLY A 107 4.32 -5.60 -10.12
N ALA A 108 4.77 -6.19 -11.22
CA ALA A 108 6.11 -6.76 -11.39
C ALA A 108 7.26 -5.79 -11.04
N ALA A 109 7.13 -4.50 -11.37
CA ALA A 109 8.14 -3.51 -11.03
C ALA A 109 8.30 -3.31 -9.51
N GLN A 110 7.19 -3.29 -8.77
CA GLN A 110 7.24 -3.20 -7.29
C GLN A 110 7.78 -4.49 -6.68
N LEU A 111 7.49 -5.65 -7.28
CA LEU A 111 8.11 -6.92 -6.90
C LEU A 111 9.63 -6.87 -7.04
N GLY A 112 10.13 -6.38 -8.17
CA GLY A 112 11.58 -6.22 -8.40
C GLY A 112 12.25 -5.39 -7.31
N SER A 113 11.69 -4.22 -6.99
CA SER A 113 12.21 -3.36 -5.93
C SER A 113 12.15 -3.99 -4.53
N ALA A 114 11.14 -4.82 -4.25
CA ALA A 114 11.04 -5.55 -2.99
C ALA A 114 12.06 -6.70 -2.89
N LEU A 115 12.33 -7.39 -4.00
CA LEU A 115 13.36 -8.43 -4.08
C LEU A 115 14.76 -7.84 -3.88
N GLU A 116 15.08 -6.73 -4.54
CA GLU A 116 16.34 -5.99 -4.30
C GLU A 116 16.48 -5.62 -2.81
N ALA A 117 15.42 -5.10 -2.18
CA ALA A 117 15.45 -4.73 -0.78
C ALA A 117 15.65 -5.92 0.18
N ARG A 118 15.13 -7.11 -0.18
CA ARG A 118 15.35 -8.35 0.57
C ARG A 118 16.81 -8.77 0.51
N ASP A 119 17.36 -8.77 -0.69
CA ASP A 119 18.72 -9.19 -0.97
C ASP A 119 19.71 -8.25 -0.26
N ASP A 120 19.49 -6.93 -0.33
CA ASP A 120 20.24 -5.91 0.39
C ASP A 120 20.10 -6.00 1.93
N ALA A 121 19.01 -6.57 2.42
CA ALA A 121 18.80 -6.81 3.84
C ALA A 121 19.43 -8.12 4.32
N GLY A 122 19.85 -9.01 3.41
CA GLY A 122 20.32 -10.35 3.74
C GLY A 122 19.21 -11.34 4.12
N ALA A 123 17.94 -11.02 3.83
CA ALA A 123 16.77 -11.82 4.21
C ALA A 123 16.40 -12.85 3.13
N TRP A 124 17.38 -13.58 2.60
CA TRP A 124 17.27 -14.46 1.44
C TRP A 124 16.19 -15.54 1.55
N ASP A 125 15.93 -16.01 2.77
CA ASP A 125 14.95 -17.06 3.05
C ASP A 125 13.49 -16.59 2.95
N VAL A 126 13.27 -15.26 2.93
CA VAL A 126 11.94 -14.68 2.80
C VAL A 126 11.50 -14.73 1.34
N ARG A 127 10.38 -15.43 1.10
CA ARG A 127 9.76 -15.44 -0.23
C ARG A 127 8.97 -14.16 -0.42
N ILE A 128 9.06 -13.57 -1.61
CA ILE A 128 8.30 -12.37 -1.98
C ILE A 128 7.54 -12.64 -3.27
N VAL A 129 6.24 -12.34 -3.26
CA VAL A 129 5.37 -12.41 -4.43
C VAL A 129 4.60 -11.11 -4.57
N ALA A 130 4.11 -10.81 -5.77
CA ALA A 130 3.19 -9.70 -5.98
C ALA A 130 1.79 -10.19 -6.35
N LEU A 131 0.79 -9.49 -5.80
CA LEU A 131 -0.62 -9.66 -6.14
C LEU A 131 -1.06 -8.45 -6.97
N ALA A 132 -1.36 -8.70 -8.24
CA ALA A 132 -1.81 -7.68 -9.17
C ALA A 132 -3.26 -7.93 -9.56
N LYS A 133 -4.07 -6.88 -9.52
CA LYS A 133 -5.41 -6.91 -10.14
C LYS A 133 -5.24 -6.86 -11.65
N ALA A 134 -5.81 -7.82 -12.39
CA ALA A 134 -5.90 -7.70 -13.84
C ALA A 134 -6.56 -6.36 -14.17
N ARG A 135 -5.81 -5.48 -14.84
CA ARG A 135 -6.41 -4.30 -15.46
C ARG A 135 -7.40 -4.88 -16.45
N ALA A 136 -8.68 -4.57 -16.27
CA ALA A 136 -9.63 -4.78 -17.34
C ALA A 136 -9.04 -4.04 -18.54
N GLU A 137 -8.52 -4.78 -19.53
CA GLU A 137 -8.42 -4.25 -20.88
C GLU A 137 -9.73 -3.51 -21.10
N ARG A 138 -9.66 -2.23 -21.49
CA ARG A 138 -10.83 -1.38 -21.69
C ARG A 138 -11.76 -2.09 -22.67
N ARG A 139 -12.61 -2.98 -22.19
CA ARG A 139 -13.62 -3.65 -23.00
C ARG A 139 -14.59 -2.56 -23.36
N LEU A 140 -14.73 -2.35 -24.66
CA LEU A 140 -15.69 -1.44 -25.24
C LEU A 140 -17.07 -1.67 -24.58
N ARG A 141 -17.64 -0.56 -24.11
CA ARG A 141 -19.04 -0.30 -23.78
C ARG A 141 -19.93 -1.52 -23.45
N GLY A 142 -20.36 -1.59 -22.18
CA GLY A 142 -21.68 -2.14 -21.83
C GLY A 142 -21.73 -3.55 -21.24
N GLN A 143 -20.62 -4.28 -21.12
CA GLN A 143 -20.63 -5.56 -20.43
C GLN A 143 -20.34 -5.37 -18.93
N HIS A 144 -21.11 -6.05 -18.08
CA HIS A 144 -20.91 -6.09 -16.63
C HIS A 144 -19.43 -6.29 -16.30
N LYS A 145 -18.91 -5.50 -15.35
CA LYS A 145 -17.52 -5.57 -14.88
C LYS A 145 -17.24 -7.00 -14.40
N ALA A 146 -16.70 -7.85 -15.27
CA ALA A 146 -16.24 -9.17 -14.88
C ALA A 146 -15.30 -8.97 -13.67
N ALA A 147 -15.53 -9.72 -12.60
CA ALA A 147 -14.68 -9.68 -11.42
C ALA A 147 -13.22 -9.74 -11.90
N SER A 148 -12.43 -8.74 -11.52
CA SER A 148 -11.02 -8.68 -11.91
C SER A 148 -10.34 -9.99 -11.52
N GLU A 149 -9.65 -10.59 -12.47
CA GLU A 149 -8.78 -11.73 -12.21
C GLU A 149 -7.64 -11.26 -11.31
N GLU A 150 -7.48 -11.92 -10.16
CA GLU A 150 -6.31 -11.72 -9.31
C GLU A 150 -5.16 -12.49 -9.96
N ARG A 151 -4.01 -11.83 -10.12
CA ARG A 151 -2.82 -12.42 -10.72
C ARG A 151 -1.68 -12.44 -9.73
N LEU A 152 -1.07 -13.59 -9.57
CA LEU A 152 0.13 -13.80 -8.77
C LEU A 152 1.35 -13.65 -9.67
N ILE A 153 2.33 -12.87 -9.23
CA ILE A 153 3.59 -12.66 -9.93
C ILE A 153 4.70 -13.18 -9.01
N LEU A 154 5.45 -14.17 -9.49
CA LEU A 154 6.52 -14.82 -8.71
C LEU A 154 7.89 -14.22 -8.95
N ALA A 155 8.13 -13.67 -10.15
CA ALA A 155 9.34 -12.95 -10.50
C ALA A 155 8.99 -11.80 -11.45
N PRO A 156 9.79 -10.72 -11.51
CA PRO A 156 9.50 -9.54 -12.34
C PRO A 156 9.33 -9.86 -13.84
N ASP A 157 10.02 -10.88 -14.33
CA ASP A 157 10.04 -11.35 -15.71
C ASP A 157 9.18 -12.60 -15.96
N ALA A 158 8.57 -13.17 -14.92
CA ALA A 158 7.69 -14.33 -15.05
C ALA A 158 6.28 -13.97 -15.55
N GLU A 159 5.68 -14.89 -16.29
CA GLU A 159 4.27 -14.78 -16.70
C GLU A 159 3.36 -14.79 -15.46
N PRO A 160 2.45 -13.81 -15.29
CA PRO A 160 1.54 -13.79 -14.16
C PRO A 160 0.58 -14.98 -14.15
N ILE A 161 0.44 -15.61 -12.98
CA ILE A 161 -0.46 -16.75 -12.76
C ILE A 161 -1.84 -16.21 -12.43
N VAL A 162 -2.85 -16.56 -13.21
CA VAL A 162 -4.24 -16.21 -12.93
C VAL A 162 -4.77 -17.15 -11.85
N LEU A 163 -5.14 -16.59 -10.69
CA LEU A 163 -5.66 -17.37 -9.59
C LEU A 163 -7.10 -17.83 -9.86
N GLU A 164 -7.36 -19.11 -9.60
CA GLU A 164 -8.69 -19.67 -9.78
C GLU A 164 -9.73 -18.96 -8.91
N ARG A 165 -10.91 -18.69 -9.47
CA ARG A 165 -11.95 -17.85 -8.83
C ARG A 165 -12.39 -18.33 -7.45
N HIS A 166 -12.32 -19.63 -7.21
CA HIS A 166 -12.81 -20.25 -5.99
C HIS A 166 -11.69 -20.94 -5.18
N SER A 167 -10.41 -20.73 -5.53
CA SER A 167 -9.31 -21.32 -4.78
C SER A 167 -9.18 -20.68 -3.40
N ALA A 168 -8.79 -21.49 -2.42
CA ALA A 168 -8.54 -21.01 -1.06
C ALA A 168 -7.42 -19.95 -1.03
N LEU A 169 -6.41 -20.12 -1.89
CA LEU A 169 -5.29 -19.19 -2.01
C LEU A 169 -5.74 -17.81 -2.46
N ARG A 170 -6.58 -17.75 -3.49
CA ARG A 170 -7.18 -16.50 -3.95
C ARG A 170 -7.91 -15.78 -2.82
N HIS A 171 -8.78 -16.48 -2.10
CA HIS A 171 -9.53 -15.87 -1.00
C HIS A 171 -8.64 -15.37 0.14
N LEU A 172 -7.54 -16.09 0.46
CA LEU A 172 -6.57 -15.65 1.44
C LEU A 172 -5.85 -14.37 0.99
N LEU A 173 -5.34 -14.35 -0.24
CA LEU A 173 -4.64 -13.20 -0.80
C LEU A 173 -5.54 -11.98 -0.96
N GLU A 174 -6.81 -12.17 -1.35
CA GLU A 174 -7.82 -11.10 -1.38
C GLU A 174 -8.05 -10.52 0.03
N ARG A 175 -8.22 -11.37 1.06
CA ARG A 175 -8.39 -10.91 2.45
C ARG A 175 -7.16 -10.15 2.96
N LEU A 176 -5.97 -10.62 2.61
CA LEU A 176 -4.70 -10.01 3.00
C LEU A 176 -4.57 -8.60 2.40
N ARG A 177 -4.85 -8.48 1.09
CA ARG A 177 -4.88 -7.21 0.37
C ARG A 177 -5.94 -6.25 0.90
N ASP A 178 -7.17 -6.73 1.07
CA ASP A 178 -8.28 -5.91 1.53
C ASP A 178 -8.01 -5.38 2.94
N GLU A 179 -7.32 -6.15 3.78
CA GLU A 179 -6.88 -5.72 5.11
C GLU A 179 -5.75 -4.69 5.05
N ALA A 180 -4.78 -4.85 4.13
CA ALA A 180 -3.73 -3.85 3.87
C ALA A 180 -4.34 -2.51 3.42
N HIS A 181 -5.20 -2.56 2.40
CA HIS A 181 -5.96 -1.41 1.93
C HIS A 181 -6.83 -0.79 3.03
N ARG A 182 -7.54 -1.59 3.83
CA ARG A 182 -8.36 -1.08 4.95
C ARG A 182 -7.49 -0.33 5.95
N PHE A 183 -6.32 -0.85 6.27
CA PHE A 183 -5.40 -0.28 7.24
C PHE A 183 -4.74 1.02 6.74
N ALA A 184 -4.41 1.09 5.45
CA ALA A 184 -3.96 2.29 4.76
C ALA A 184 -5.05 3.37 4.69
N LEU A 185 -6.24 3.03 4.20
CA LEU A 185 -7.38 3.96 4.11
C LEU A 185 -7.79 4.54 5.46
N ALA A 186 -7.73 3.73 6.53
CA ALA A 186 -8.01 4.21 7.88
C ALA A 186 -7.02 5.29 8.34
N TYR A 187 -5.75 5.17 7.98
CA TYR A 187 -4.74 6.19 8.23
C TYR A 187 -5.05 7.47 7.45
N HIS A 188 -5.30 7.33 6.15
CA HIS A 188 -5.61 8.45 5.28
C HIS A 188 -6.85 9.23 5.75
N ARG A 189 -7.89 8.52 6.22
CA ARG A 189 -9.07 9.16 6.83
C ARG A 189 -8.70 9.94 8.10
N LYS A 190 -7.87 9.38 8.97
CA LYS A 190 -7.44 10.02 10.22
C LYS A 190 -6.60 11.28 9.94
N GLU A 191 -5.63 11.20 9.04
CA GLU A 191 -4.78 12.34 8.70
C GLU A 191 -5.57 13.47 8.04
N ARG A 192 -6.50 13.15 7.12
CA ARG A 192 -7.41 14.17 6.54
C ARG A 192 -8.28 14.84 7.59
N GLY A 193 -8.75 14.10 8.59
CA GLY A 193 -9.51 14.65 9.72
C GLY A 193 -8.71 15.66 10.54
N LYS A 194 -7.44 15.33 10.84
CA LYS A 194 -6.52 16.24 11.56
C LYS A 194 -6.27 17.52 10.78
N LEU A 195 -5.95 17.40 9.48
CA LEU A 195 -5.70 18.57 8.62
C LEU A 195 -6.91 19.49 8.56
N ARG A 196 -8.12 18.94 8.44
CA ARG A 196 -9.36 19.72 8.50
C ARG A 196 -9.51 20.42 9.84
N SER A 197 -9.32 19.73 10.95
CA SER A 197 -9.40 20.34 12.28
C SER A 197 -8.37 21.46 12.47
N ARG A 198 -7.19 21.35 11.86
CA ARG A 198 -6.16 22.39 11.90
C ARG A 198 -6.56 23.63 11.12
N LEU A 199 -7.02 23.45 9.88
CA LEU A 199 -7.53 24.56 9.07
C LEU A 199 -8.63 25.32 9.83
N ASP A 200 -9.48 24.58 10.55
CA ASP A 200 -10.56 25.13 11.36
C ASP A 200 -10.06 25.94 12.58
N SER A 201 -8.88 25.63 13.09
CA SER A 201 -8.27 26.28 14.26
C SER A 201 -7.44 27.53 13.95
N ILE A 202 -7.20 27.84 12.67
CA ILE A 202 -6.38 28.98 12.26
C ILE A 202 -7.16 30.27 12.50
N ALA A 203 -6.61 31.15 13.34
CA ALA A 203 -7.16 32.47 13.57
C ALA A 203 -7.35 33.23 12.25
N GLY A 204 -8.57 33.71 12.00
CA GLY A 204 -8.93 34.40 10.75
C GLY A 204 -9.43 33.49 9.63
N VAL A 205 -9.46 32.15 9.81
CA VAL A 205 -10.10 31.19 8.89
C VAL A 205 -11.48 30.77 9.43
N GLY A 206 -12.47 31.61 9.16
CA GLY A 206 -13.88 31.30 9.43
C GLY A 206 -14.53 30.35 8.41
N PRO A 207 -15.79 29.93 8.63
CA PRO A 207 -16.50 28.99 7.76
C PRO A 207 -16.64 29.48 6.31
N VAL A 208 -16.79 30.80 6.08
CA VAL A 208 -16.89 31.40 4.75
C VAL A 208 -15.58 31.24 3.96
N LYS A 209 -14.45 31.62 4.57
CA LYS A 209 -13.12 31.53 3.96
C LYS A 209 -12.72 30.08 3.71
N ARG A 210 -13.03 29.19 4.65
CA ARG A 210 -12.83 27.74 4.50
C ARG A 210 -13.60 27.18 3.31
N LYS A 211 -14.88 27.53 3.17
CA LYS A 211 -15.70 27.11 2.03
C LYS A 211 -15.12 27.63 0.72
N ALA A 212 -14.63 28.87 0.68
CA ALA A 212 -13.99 29.45 -0.50
C ALA A 212 -12.68 28.71 -0.87
N LEU A 213 -11.83 28.43 0.11
CA LEU A 213 -10.60 27.64 -0.09
C LEU A 213 -10.92 26.23 -0.58
N LEU A 214 -11.87 25.52 0.05
CA LEU A 214 -12.26 24.17 -0.38
C LEU A 214 -12.95 24.17 -1.75
N ALA A 215 -13.69 25.21 -2.10
CA ALA A 215 -14.29 25.34 -3.43
C ALA A 215 -13.21 25.53 -4.51
N ARG A 216 -12.15 26.29 -4.22
CA ARG A 216 -11.07 26.58 -5.18
C ARG A 216 -10.05 25.44 -5.31
N PHE A 217 -9.74 24.75 -4.22
CA PHE A 217 -8.67 23.75 -4.13
C PHE A 217 -9.18 22.32 -3.91
N GLY A 218 -10.51 22.14 -3.78
CA GLY A 218 -11.19 20.84 -3.65
C GLY A 218 -11.06 20.16 -2.28
N SER A 219 -9.89 20.20 -1.66
CA SER A 219 -9.62 19.53 -0.38
C SER A 219 -8.60 20.29 0.46
N VAL A 220 -8.52 19.97 1.76
CA VAL A 220 -7.47 20.54 2.65
C VAL A 220 -6.07 20.17 2.15
N GLN A 221 -5.91 19.00 1.53
CA GLN A 221 -4.65 18.60 0.91
C GLN A 221 -4.29 19.50 -0.29
N GLY A 222 -5.29 19.85 -1.11
CA GLY A 222 -5.10 20.79 -2.23
C GLY A 222 -4.66 22.17 -1.76
N ILE A 223 -5.16 22.63 -0.61
CA ILE A 223 -4.72 23.88 0.03
C ILE A 223 -3.25 23.79 0.44
N CYS A 224 -2.76 22.65 0.93
CA CYS A 224 -1.34 22.48 1.30
C CYS A 224 -0.37 22.55 0.11
N GLN A 225 -0.83 22.09 -1.06
CA GLN A 225 -0.04 22.05 -2.30
C GLN A 225 -0.03 23.39 -3.04
N ALA A 226 -1.02 24.26 -2.78
CA ALA A 226 -1.11 25.57 -3.39
C ALA A 226 0.07 26.47 -3.00
N SER A 227 0.41 27.40 -3.89
CA SER A 227 1.36 28.46 -3.59
C SER A 227 0.74 29.51 -2.66
N GLU A 228 1.59 30.34 -2.03
CA GLU A 228 1.11 31.44 -1.20
C GLU A 228 0.27 32.42 -2.03
N GLU A 229 0.69 32.69 -3.26
CA GLU A 229 0.01 33.57 -4.22
C GLU A 229 -1.36 33.02 -4.62
N GLU A 230 -1.46 31.72 -4.89
CA GLU A 230 -2.72 31.07 -5.22
C GLU A 230 -3.73 31.17 -4.07
N LEU A 231 -3.25 30.99 -2.83
CA LEU A 231 -4.09 31.13 -1.64
C LEU A 231 -4.54 32.57 -1.41
N ALA A 232 -3.63 33.55 -1.59
CA ALA A 232 -3.94 34.97 -1.49
C ALA A 232 -4.92 35.44 -2.59
N GLY A 233 -4.99 34.72 -3.71
CA GLY A 233 -5.98 34.94 -4.78
C GLY A 233 -7.42 34.59 -4.39
N VAL A 234 -7.64 33.91 -3.25
CA VAL A 234 -9.00 33.61 -2.76
C VAL A 234 -9.57 34.81 -2.00
N ALA A 235 -10.80 35.18 -2.34
CA ALA A 235 -11.49 36.31 -1.72
C ALA A 235 -11.47 36.24 -0.19
N GLY A 236 -10.95 37.29 0.45
CA GLY A 236 -10.86 37.40 1.92
C GLY A 236 -9.62 36.72 2.54
N ILE A 237 -8.70 36.21 1.74
CA ILE A 237 -7.40 35.71 2.19
C ILE A 237 -6.33 36.76 1.90
N SER A 238 -5.74 37.34 2.95
CA SER A 238 -4.58 38.22 2.79
C SER A 238 -3.29 37.39 2.61
N PRO A 239 -2.21 37.94 2.04
CA PRO A 239 -0.92 37.25 1.97
C PRO A 239 -0.42 36.77 3.35
N ALA A 240 -0.63 37.56 4.40
CA ALA A 240 -0.29 37.17 5.76
C ALA A 240 -1.10 35.95 6.24
N LEU A 241 -2.40 35.88 5.90
CA LEU A 241 -3.24 34.72 6.22
C LEU A 241 -2.87 33.51 5.38
N ALA A 242 -2.54 33.68 4.09
CA ALA A 242 -2.04 32.61 3.22
C ALA A 242 -0.78 31.95 3.80
N ARG A 243 0.18 32.76 4.26
CA ARG A 243 1.38 32.26 4.97
C ARG A 243 1.03 31.50 6.24
N ALA A 244 0.14 32.05 7.06
CA ALA A 244 -0.28 31.39 8.30
C ALA A 244 -0.97 30.03 8.03
N ILE A 245 -1.78 29.96 6.97
CA ILE A 245 -2.41 28.71 6.51
C ILE A 245 -1.36 27.69 6.12
N LEU A 246 -0.43 28.04 5.23
CA LEU A 246 0.62 27.12 4.79
C LEU A 246 1.52 26.69 5.93
N ALA A 247 1.93 27.62 6.80
CA ALA A 247 2.77 27.32 7.96
C ALA A 247 2.07 26.33 8.91
N SER A 248 0.81 26.57 9.26
CA SER A 248 0.04 25.70 10.17
C SER A 248 -0.20 24.30 9.59
N LEU A 249 -0.51 24.22 8.29
CA LEU A 249 -0.80 22.95 7.63
C LEU A 249 0.46 22.14 7.32
N ARG A 250 1.62 22.79 7.10
CA ARG A 250 2.90 22.12 6.82
C ARG A 250 3.70 21.74 8.07
N GLN A 251 3.36 22.27 9.26
CA GLN A 251 4.00 21.90 10.53
C GLN A 251 3.84 20.41 10.91
N ASP A 252 2.94 19.66 10.27
CA ASP A 252 2.83 18.20 10.43
C ASP A 252 3.69 17.39 9.44
N ALA A 253 4.46 18.05 8.57
CA ALA A 253 5.39 17.38 7.66
C ALA A 253 6.69 16.88 8.36
N GLY A 254 6.83 17.11 9.67
CA GLY A 254 7.99 16.77 10.51
C GLY A 254 7.99 15.38 11.14
#